data_AF-Q9U8G5-F1
#
_entry.id   AF-Q9U8G5-F1
#
_cell.length_a   1.000
_cell.length_b   1.000
_cell.length_c   1.000
_cell.angle_alpha   90.00
_cell.angle_beta   90.00
_cell.angle_gamma   90.00
#
_symmetry.space_group_name_H-M   'P 1'
#
loop_
_entity.id
_entity.type
_entity.pdbx_description
1 polymer ?
#
loop_
_entity_poly.entity_id
_entity_poly.type
_entity_poly.pdbx_seq_one_letter_code
_entity_poly.pdbx_strand_id
1 'polypeptide(L)'
;MRAIVFVLIFAIAFAATREGSILCNLCKDTVNLIENLLTVDGAQAVRQYIDNLCAKADGFLGTLCNKILSFGVDELVKLIENHVDPVVICEKIHAC
;
A
#
# COMPACT_ATOMS: atom_id res chain seq x y z
N MET A 1 -6.57 -41.00 -3.05
CA MET A 1 -7.73 -40.08 -3.02
C MET A 1 -7.56 -38.94 -1.99
N ARG A 2 -7.13 -39.19 -0.75
CA ARG A 2 -6.92 -38.13 0.28
C ARG A 2 -5.69 -37.22 0.07
N ALA A 3 -4.64 -37.70 -0.58
CA ALA A 3 -3.40 -36.94 -0.79
C ALA A 3 -3.51 -35.83 -1.86
N ILE A 4 -4.39 -35.99 -2.86
CA ILE A 4 -4.56 -35.03 -3.96
C ILE A 4 -5.22 -33.74 -3.44
N VAL A 5 -6.14 -33.87 -2.48
CA VAL A 5 -6.83 -32.73 -1.84
C VAL A 5 -5.85 -31.88 -1.02
N PHE A 6 -4.92 -32.50 -0.28
CA PHE A 6 -3.91 -31.78 0.50
C PHE A 6 -2.89 -31.02 -0.37
N VAL A 7 -2.50 -31.58 -1.52
CA VAL A 7 -1.57 -30.92 -2.45
C VAL A 7 -2.20 -29.69 -3.12
N LEU A 8 -3.50 -29.75 -3.44
CA LEU A 8 -4.22 -28.61 -3.99
C LEU A 8 -4.38 -27.48 -2.97
N ILE A 9 -4.64 -27.79 -1.69
CA ILE A 9 -4.74 -26.77 -0.63
C ILE A 9 -3.40 -26.04 -0.40
N PHE A 10 -2.28 -26.74 -0.52
CA PHE A 10 -0.97 -26.09 -0.41
C PHE A 10 -0.66 -25.17 -1.60
N ALA A 11 -1.03 -25.54 -2.84
CA ALA A 11 -0.72 -24.74 -4.02
C ALA A 11 -1.41 -23.36 -4.03
N ILE A 12 -2.64 -23.24 -3.52
CA ILE A 12 -3.38 -21.96 -3.46
C ILE A 12 -2.80 -20.98 -2.43
N ALA A 13 -2.18 -21.48 -1.35
CA ALA A 13 -1.56 -20.61 -0.35
C ALA A 13 -0.34 -19.85 -0.88
N PHE A 14 0.40 -20.39 -1.87
CA PHE A 14 1.61 -19.76 -2.38
C PHE A 14 1.35 -18.57 -3.34
N ALA A 15 0.18 -18.47 -3.97
CA ALA A 15 -0.14 -17.40 -4.91
C ALA A 15 -0.53 -16.10 -4.19
N ALA A 16 -1.39 -16.19 -3.17
CA ALA A 16 -1.88 -15.04 -2.41
C ALA A 16 -0.76 -14.28 -1.67
N THR A 17 0.28 -14.98 -1.21
CA THR A 17 1.41 -14.36 -0.49
C THR A 17 2.28 -13.49 -1.39
N ARG A 18 2.38 -13.81 -2.70
CA ARG A 18 3.16 -12.98 -3.64
C ARG A 18 2.48 -11.64 -3.91
N GLU A 19 1.17 -11.66 -4.13
CA GLU A 19 0.39 -10.46 -4.39
C GLU A 19 0.41 -9.49 -3.20
N GLY A 20 0.25 -10.01 -1.98
CA GLY A 20 0.39 -9.21 -0.75
C GLY A 20 1.78 -8.60 -0.59
N SER A 21 2.84 -9.35 -0.91
CA SER A 21 4.21 -8.84 -0.81
C SER A 21 4.51 -7.70 -1.81
N ILE A 22 3.93 -7.75 -3.01
CA ILE A 22 4.07 -6.69 -4.02
C ILE A 22 3.34 -5.42 -3.55
N LEU A 23 2.09 -5.57 -3.07
CA LEU A 23 1.28 -4.47 -2.56
C LEU A 23 1.94 -3.78 -1.36
N CYS A 24 2.51 -4.58 -0.45
CA CYS A 24 3.20 -4.10 0.73
C CYS A 24 4.47 -3.31 0.39
N ASN A 25 5.27 -3.80 -0.57
CA ASN A 25 6.45 -3.05 -1.05
C ASN A 25 6.05 -1.74 -1.71
N LEU A 26 5.04 -1.76 -2.57
CA LEU A 26 4.55 -0.57 -3.25
C LEU A 26 4.02 0.48 -2.28
N CYS A 27 3.33 0.05 -1.22
CA CYS A 27 2.87 0.94 -0.15
C CYS A 27 4.04 1.62 0.55
N LYS A 28 5.05 0.86 0.98
CA LYS A 28 6.22 1.42 1.67
C LYS A 28 6.98 2.42 0.79
N ASP A 29 7.16 2.08 -0.49
CA ASP A 29 7.82 2.98 -1.45
C ASP A 29 7.03 4.29 -1.61
N THR A 30 5.69 4.20 -1.66
CA THR A 30 4.81 5.36 -1.73
C THR A 30 4.91 6.22 -0.46
N VAL A 31 4.90 5.60 0.72
CA VAL A 31 5.03 6.30 2.01
C VAL A 31 6.38 7.03 2.10
N ASN A 32 7.48 6.36 1.75
CA ASN A 32 8.82 6.97 1.73
C ASN A 32 8.88 8.16 0.76
N LEU A 33 8.25 8.04 -0.40
CA LEU A 33 8.20 9.13 -1.36
C LEU A 33 7.40 10.32 -0.82
N ILE A 34 6.24 10.05 -0.19
CA ILE A 34 5.42 11.08 0.44
C ILE A 34 6.19 11.80 1.55
N GLU A 35 6.92 11.08 2.39
CA GLU A 35 7.76 11.67 3.45
C GLU A 35 8.80 12.66 2.89
N ASN A 36 9.47 12.27 1.80
CA ASN A 36 10.40 13.14 1.09
C ASN A 36 9.68 14.36 0.48
N LEU A 37 8.52 14.16 -0.13
CA LEU A 37 7.74 15.23 -0.74
C LEU A 37 7.21 16.22 0.31
N LEU A 38 6.78 15.74 1.49
CA LEU A 38 6.39 16.60 2.60
C LEU A 38 7.53 17.50 3.04
N THR A 39 8.74 16.94 3.09
CA THR A 39 9.95 17.67 3.50
C THR A 39 10.34 18.76 2.50
N VAL A 40 10.11 18.55 1.20
CA VAL A 40 10.56 19.46 0.14
C VAL A 40 9.46 20.44 -0.30
N ASP A 41 8.25 19.96 -0.55
CA ASP A 41 7.16 20.69 -1.22
C ASP A 41 5.91 20.90 -0.35
N GLY A 42 5.82 20.20 0.79
CA GLY A 42 4.74 20.32 1.76
C GLY A 42 3.46 19.53 1.41
N ALA A 43 2.46 19.62 2.30
CA ALA A 43 1.27 18.75 2.27
C ALA A 43 0.36 18.91 1.04
N GLN A 44 0.38 20.07 0.37
CA GLN A 44 -0.41 20.27 -0.86
C GLN A 44 0.14 19.47 -2.04
N ALA A 45 1.47 19.40 -2.17
CA ALA A 45 2.12 18.61 -3.22
C ALA A 45 1.84 17.12 -3.05
N VAL A 46 1.78 16.63 -1.82
CA VAL A 46 1.43 15.23 -1.51
C VAL A 46 0.03 14.87 -1.97
N ARG A 47 -0.96 15.71 -1.66
CA ARG A 47 -2.35 15.48 -2.10
C ARG A 47 -2.43 15.37 -3.62
N GLN A 48 -1.79 16.30 -4.32
CA GLN A 48 -1.72 16.26 -5.78
C GLN A 48 -0.98 15.03 -6.29
N TYR A 49 0.10 14.61 -5.64
CA TYR A 49 0.84 13.41 -6.02
C TYR A 49 -0.04 12.16 -5.91
N ILE A 50 -0.72 11.97 -4.78
CA ILE A 50 -1.61 10.83 -4.54
C ILE A 50 -2.78 10.85 -5.54
N ASP A 51 -3.41 12.00 -5.75
CA ASP A 51 -4.52 12.11 -6.71
C ASP A 51 -4.07 11.74 -8.14
N ASN A 52 -2.90 12.23 -8.57
CA ASN A 52 -2.36 11.93 -9.90
C ASN A 52 -1.94 10.46 -10.04
N LEU A 53 -1.31 9.90 -9.00
CA LEU A 53 -0.94 8.49 -8.95
C LEU A 53 -2.21 7.63 -9.08
N CYS A 54 -3.24 7.95 -8.30
CA CYS A 54 -4.48 7.18 -8.25
C CYS A 54 -5.39 7.38 -9.46
N ALA A 55 -5.34 8.52 -10.13
CA ALA A 55 -6.06 8.74 -11.37
C ALA A 55 -5.58 7.85 -12.53
N LYS A 56 -4.34 7.34 -12.47
CA LYS A 56 -3.72 6.49 -13.49
C LYS A 56 -3.43 5.08 -13.01
N ALA A 57 -3.90 4.74 -11.81
CA ALA A 57 -3.57 3.50 -11.12
C ALA A 57 -4.49 2.36 -11.57
N ASP A 58 -3.89 1.30 -12.14
CA ASP A 58 -4.56 0.05 -12.47
C ASP A 58 -3.91 -1.14 -11.74
N GLY A 59 -4.60 -2.29 -11.69
CA GLY A 59 -4.07 -3.51 -11.08
C GLY A 59 -3.70 -3.36 -9.60
N PHE A 60 -2.46 -3.70 -9.23
CA PHE A 60 -1.96 -3.58 -7.86
C PHE A 60 -1.90 -2.12 -7.37
N LEU A 61 -1.53 -1.18 -8.25
CA LEU A 61 -1.55 0.24 -7.93
C LEU A 61 -2.97 0.73 -7.64
N GLY A 62 -3.95 0.30 -8.44
CA GLY A 62 -5.35 0.64 -8.22
C GLY A 62 -5.86 0.12 -6.86
N THR A 63 -5.46 -1.10 -6.50
CA THR A 63 -5.78 -1.68 -5.18
C THR A 63 -5.17 -0.87 -4.04
N LEU A 64 -3.89 -0.47 -4.16
CA LEU A 64 -3.23 0.36 -3.16
C LEU A 64 -3.91 1.73 -3.03
N CYS A 65 -4.23 2.37 -4.16
CA CYS A 65 -4.92 3.65 -4.19
C CYS A 65 -6.29 3.59 -3.52
N ASN A 66 -7.08 2.54 -3.79
CA ASN A 66 -8.35 2.34 -3.11
C ASN A 66 -8.17 2.21 -1.58
N LYS A 67 -7.12 1.53 -1.12
CA LYS A 67 -6.81 1.42 0.32
C LYS A 67 -6.42 2.77 0.92
N ILE A 68 -5.57 3.54 0.26
CA ILE A 68 -5.15 4.88 0.69
C ILE A 68 -6.34 5.83 0.76
N LEU A 69 -7.16 5.88 -0.28
CA LEU A 69 -8.34 6.75 -0.33
C LEU A 69 -9.39 6.34 0.71
N SER A 70 -9.57 5.04 0.95
CA SER A 70 -10.48 4.53 1.98
C SER A 70 -9.98 4.83 3.40
N PHE A 71 -8.66 4.80 3.61
CA PHE A 71 -8.05 5.20 4.88
C PHE A 71 -8.10 6.72 5.10
N GLY A 72 -7.95 7.48 4.02
CA GLY A 72 -7.93 8.94 4.03
C GLY A 72 -6.52 9.49 3.86
N VAL A 73 -6.34 10.32 2.82
CA VAL A 73 -5.06 10.96 2.51
C VAL A 73 -4.57 11.84 3.67
N ASP A 74 -5.48 12.54 4.34
CA ASP A 74 -5.15 13.43 5.46
C ASP A 74 -4.65 12.66 6.68
N GLU A 75 -5.22 11.48 6.93
CA GLU A 75 -4.79 10.62 8.02
C GLU A 75 -3.44 9.97 7.71
N LEU A 76 -3.24 9.54 6.45
CA LEU A 76 -1.96 9.05 5.97
C LEU A 76 -0.86 10.10 6.15
N VAL A 77 -1.10 11.34 5.71
CA VAL A 77 -0.16 12.46 5.86
C VAL A 77 0.17 12.69 7.35
N LYS A 78 -0.83 12.70 8.24
CA LYS A 78 -0.59 12.85 9.68
C LYS A 78 0.28 11.74 10.25
N LEU A 79 0.10 10.49 9.83
CA LEU A 79 0.95 9.39 10.31
C LEU A 79 2.40 9.59 9.88
N ILE A 80 2.62 10.07 8.65
CA ILE A 80 3.96 10.36 8.12
C ILE A 80 4.58 11.56 8.83
N GLU A 81 3.83 12.63 9.08
CA GLU A 81 4.29 13.79 9.86
C GLU A 81 4.64 13.42 11.31
N ASN A 82 4.02 12.37 11.86
CA ASN A 82 4.35 11.81 13.18
C ASN A 82 5.51 10.80 13.14
N HIS A 83 6.21 10.67 12.00
CA HIS A 83 7.32 9.74 11.80
C HIS A 83 6.97 8.28 12.13
N VAL A 84 5.73 7.87 11.84
CA VAL A 84 5.32 6.47 12.00
C VAL A 84 6.02 5.62 10.94
N ASP A 85 6.54 4.46 11.35
CA ASP A 85 7.25 3.54 10.47
C ASP A 85 6.39 3.15 9.24
N PRO A 86 6.93 3.19 8.01
CA PRO A 86 6.20 2.87 6.79
C PRO A 86 5.55 1.49 6.79
N VAL A 87 6.17 0.50 7.44
CA VAL A 87 5.59 -0.85 7.57
C VAL A 87 4.32 -0.79 8.39
N VAL A 88 4.34 -0.08 9.53
CA VAL A 88 3.17 0.07 10.41
C VAL A 88 2.04 0.83 9.72
N ILE A 89 2.37 1.85 8.93
CA ILE A 89 1.37 2.57 8.11
C ILE A 89 0.74 1.62 7.10
N CYS A 90 1.55 0.82 6.40
CA CYS A 90 1.07 -0.09 5.38
C CYS A 90 0.23 -1.25 5.94
N GLU A 91 0.54 -1.72 7.15
CA GLU A 91 -0.32 -2.67 7.90
C GLU A 91 -1.66 -2.03 8.29
N LYS A 92 -1.67 -0.78 8.74
CA LYS A 92 -2.90 -0.06 9.12
C LYS A 92 -3.88 0.09 7.97
N ILE A 93 -3.40 0.28 6.75
CA ILE A 93 -4.25 0.38 5.55
C ILE A 93 -4.49 -0.97 4.87
N HIS A 94 -4.05 -2.06 5.51
CA HIS A 94 -4.13 -3.44 5.00
C HIS A 94 -3.46 -3.61 3.62
N ALA A 95 -2.39 -2.87 3.35
CA ALA A 95 -1.55 -3.04 2.17
C ALA A 95 -0.40 -4.04 2.43
N CYS A 96 -0.05 -4.20 3.70
CA CYS A 96 0.55 -5.39 4.31
C CYS A 96 -0.53 -5.97 5.27
#